data_AF-A0AAW1MCD6-F1
#
_entry.id   AF-A0AAW1MCD6-F1
#
_cell.length_a   1.000
_cell.length_b   1.000
_cell.length_c   1.000
_cell.angle_alpha   90.00
_cell.angle_beta   90.00
_cell.angle_gamma   90.00
#
_symmetry.space_group_name_H-M   'P 1'
#
loop_
_entity.id
_entity.type
_entity.pdbx_description
1 polymer ?
#
loop_
_entity_poly.entity_id
_entity_poly.type
_entity_poly.pdbx_seq_one_letter_code
_entity_poly.pdbx_strand_id
1 'polypeptide(L)'
;MGGKPHCSQNERNLKRQLWREGKTYRKKSKLIKLSENMITNALKPQKNTKNRDRPRKPTRKSDRYIVRLAKRDPFLTSVNILNEISTNMGSRTIRRNLQNNNLNERSARKVPCLSKKISKNESSFRKDM
;
A
#
# COMPACT_ATOMS: atom_id res chain seq x y z
N MET A 1 5.15 -13.00 16.78
CA MET A 1 3.75 -12.61 17.08
C MET A 1 2.87 -12.78 15.85
N GLY A 2 2.75 -14.01 15.36
CA GLY A 2 1.89 -14.36 14.23
C GLY A 2 1.30 -15.73 14.54
N GLY A 3 0.28 -15.74 15.38
CA GLY A 3 -0.42 -16.98 15.72
C GLY A 3 -1.23 -17.51 14.55
N LYS A 4 -1.51 -18.82 14.57
CA LYS A 4 -2.49 -19.43 13.66
C LYS A 4 -3.79 -18.60 13.65
N PRO A 5 -4.47 -18.49 12.51
CA PRO A 5 -5.75 -17.79 12.44
C PRO A 5 -6.70 -18.34 13.51
N HIS A 6 -7.29 -17.44 14.29
CA HIS A 6 -8.06 -17.72 15.51
C HIS A 6 -9.18 -18.76 15.34
N CYS A 7 -9.71 -18.90 14.12
CA CYS A 7 -10.78 -19.82 13.76
C CYS A 7 -10.76 -20.02 12.24
N SER A 8 -10.75 -21.28 11.79
CA SER A 8 -10.82 -21.62 10.37
C SER A 8 -12.20 -21.24 9.77
N GLN A 9 -12.28 -21.07 8.45
CA GLN A 9 -13.56 -20.71 7.82
C GLN A 9 -14.63 -21.78 8.04
N ASN A 10 -14.24 -23.06 8.07
CA ASN A 10 -15.13 -24.19 8.33
C ASN A 10 -15.71 -24.14 9.75
N GLU A 11 -14.89 -23.84 10.75
CA GLU A 11 -15.35 -23.65 12.13
C GLU A 11 -16.32 -22.46 12.25
N ARG A 12 -16.12 -21.37 11.49
CA ARG A 12 -17.07 -20.24 11.47
C ARG A 12 -18.41 -20.64 10.88
N ASN A 13 -18.40 -21.41 9.80
CA ASN A 13 -19.62 -21.90 9.16
C ASN A 13 -20.39 -22.85 10.10
N LEU A 14 -19.69 -23.77 10.75
CA LEU A 14 -20.27 -24.68 11.74
C LEU A 14 -20.85 -23.91 12.95
N LYS A 15 -20.17 -22.87 13.43
CA LYS A 15 -20.72 -21.97 14.47
C LYS A 15 -22.04 -21.34 14.03
N ARG A 16 -22.13 -20.81 12.81
CA ARG A 16 -23.36 -20.19 12.27
C ARG A 16 -24.50 -21.20 12.15
N GLN A 17 -24.20 -22.43 11.70
CA GLN A 17 -25.18 -23.50 11.60
C GLN A 17 -25.74 -23.89 12.97
N LEU A 18 -24.87 -24.19 13.93
CA LEU A 18 -25.29 -24.54 15.29
C LEU A 18 -26.06 -23.39 15.97
N TRP A 19 -25.85 -22.16 15.52
CA TRP A 19 -26.63 -21.00 15.93
C TRP A 19 -28.07 -21.04 15.45
N ARG A 20 -28.29 -21.37 14.19
CA ARG A 20 -29.63 -21.58 13.63
C ARG A 20 -30.38 -22.71 14.33
N GLU A 21 -29.66 -23.74 14.77
CA GLU A 21 -30.22 -24.89 15.50
C GLU A 21 -30.59 -24.60 16.97
N GLY A 22 -30.35 -23.39 17.49
CA GLY A 22 -30.77 -23.01 18.86
C GLY A 22 -30.04 -23.71 20.02
N LYS A 23 -28.96 -24.46 19.75
CA LYS A 23 -28.21 -25.20 20.79
C LYS A 23 -27.58 -24.27 21.84
N THR A 24 -27.47 -24.73 23.08
CA THR A 24 -26.78 -24.00 24.16
C THR A 24 -25.27 -23.85 23.88
N TYR A 25 -24.66 -22.80 24.43
CA TYR A 25 -23.23 -22.50 24.26
C TYR A 25 -22.31 -23.67 24.65
N ARG A 26 -22.61 -24.33 25.78
CA ARG A 26 -21.87 -25.48 26.29
C ARG A 26 -21.89 -26.68 25.32
N LYS A 27 -23.04 -26.94 24.69
CA LYS A 27 -23.20 -28.02 23.71
C LYS A 27 -22.44 -27.70 22.42
N LYS A 28 -22.47 -26.44 21.98
CA LYS A 28 -21.70 -25.93 20.84
C LYS A 28 -20.19 -26.05 21.08
N SER A 29 -19.72 -25.69 22.27
CA SER A 29 -18.31 -25.79 22.68
C SER A 29 -17.79 -27.22 22.59
N LYS A 30 -18.54 -28.19 23.13
CA LYS A 30 -18.18 -29.61 23.05
C LYS A 30 -18.14 -30.13 21.61
N LEU A 31 -19.09 -29.73 20.76
CA LEU A 31 -19.16 -30.18 19.37
C LEU A 31 -18.01 -29.66 18.51
N ILE A 32 -17.66 -28.37 18.64
CA ILE A 32 -16.61 -27.74 17.82
C ILE A 32 -15.22 -27.86 18.49
N LYS A 33 -15.15 -28.35 19.73
CA LYS A 33 -13.92 -28.40 20.56
C LYS A 33 -13.25 -27.02 20.71
N LEU A 34 -14.07 -25.98 20.87
CA LEU A 34 -13.61 -24.59 21.07
C LEU A 34 -14.07 -24.09 22.43
N SER A 35 -13.35 -23.14 23.02
CA SER A 35 -13.76 -22.56 24.30
C SER A 35 -15.08 -21.79 24.16
N GLU A 36 -15.88 -21.79 25.23
CA GLU A 36 -17.16 -21.07 25.26
C GLU A 36 -16.98 -19.57 24.96
N ASN A 37 -15.91 -18.97 25.47
CA ASN A 37 -15.52 -17.58 25.20
C ASN A 37 -15.28 -17.32 23.70
N MET A 38 -14.76 -18.27 22.95
CA MET A 38 -14.59 -18.12 21.49
C MET A 38 -15.90 -18.22 20.72
N ILE A 39 -16.91 -18.89 21.28
CA ILE A 39 -18.23 -18.98 20.67
C ILE A 39 -18.99 -17.70 20.94
N THR A 40 -18.98 -17.22 22.19
CA THR A 40 -19.61 -15.95 22.58
C THR A 40 -18.99 -14.76 21.85
N ASN A 41 -17.66 -14.70 21.73
CA ASN A 41 -16.98 -13.63 20.99
C ASN A 41 -17.20 -13.68 19.47
N ALA A 42 -17.39 -14.86 18.89
CA ALA A 42 -17.66 -14.98 17.45
C ALA A 42 -19.03 -14.44 17.04
N LEU A 43 -19.95 -14.30 18.00
CA LEU A 43 -21.30 -13.79 17.77
C LEU A 43 -21.44 -12.30 17.97
N LYS A 44 -20.51 -11.72 18.74
CA LYS A 44 -20.44 -10.28 18.84
C LYS A 44 -20.18 -9.74 17.44
N PRO A 45 -20.92 -8.71 17.01
CA PRO A 45 -20.64 -8.07 15.74
C PRO A 45 -19.16 -7.68 15.72
N GLN A 46 -18.46 -8.07 14.66
CA GLN A 46 -17.07 -7.67 14.50
C GLN A 46 -17.04 -6.15 14.49
N LYS A 47 -16.37 -5.55 15.48
CA LYS A 47 -16.09 -4.13 15.42
C LYS A 47 -15.32 -3.92 14.12
N ASN A 48 -15.79 -2.99 13.28
CA ASN A 48 -15.04 -2.53 12.11
C ASN A 48 -13.75 -1.88 12.61
N THR A 49 -12.74 -2.70 12.91
CA THR A 49 -11.38 -2.23 13.15
C THR A 49 -10.82 -1.89 11.79
N LYS A 50 -11.30 -0.78 11.20
CA LYS A 50 -10.64 -0.16 10.07
C LYS A 50 -9.17 -0.04 10.46
N ASN A 51 -8.34 -0.74 9.69
CA ASN A 51 -6.91 -0.94 9.82
C ASN A 51 -6.26 -0.11 10.93
N ARG A 52 -6.08 -0.72 12.11
CA ARG A 52 -5.19 -0.22 13.18
C ARG A 52 -3.71 -0.36 12.77
N ASP A 53 -3.42 -0.12 11.51
CA ASP A 53 -2.07 -0.18 11.02
C ASP A 53 -1.26 0.94 11.67
N ARG A 54 0.02 0.68 11.86
CA ARG A 54 0.95 1.67 12.34
C ARG A 54 0.87 2.90 11.43
N PRO A 55 0.75 4.13 11.97
CA PRO A 55 0.72 5.33 11.16
C PRO A 55 1.96 5.39 10.26
N ARG A 56 1.76 5.84 9.01
CA ARG A 56 2.86 6.03 8.07
C ARG A 56 3.81 7.10 8.63
N LYS A 57 5.12 6.89 8.47
CA LYS A 57 6.15 7.86 8.87
C LYS A 57 6.01 9.21 8.17
N PRO A 58 5.87 9.29 6.82
CA PRO A 58 5.69 10.58 6.18
C PRO A 58 4.29 11.14 6.46
N THR A 59 4.24 12.44 6.70
CA THR A 59 2.97 13.18 6.71
C THR A 59 2.50 13.42 5.28
N ARG A 60 1.19 13.68 5.10
CA ARG A 60 0.62 14.06 3.78
C ARG A 60 1.27 15.31 3.18
N LYS A 61 1.83 16.22 4.00
CA LYS A 61 2.57 17.40 3.52
C LYS A 61 3.92 16.97 2.92
N SER A 62 4.68 16.15 3.65
CA SER A 62 5.95 15.60 3.19
C SER A 62 5.79 14.79 1.91
N ASP A 63 4.76 13.95 1.82
CA ASP A 63 4.45 13.16 0.61
C ASP A 63 4.24 14.05 -0.62
N ARG A 64 3.44 15.11 -0.47
CA ARG A 64 3.22 16.07 -1.58
C ARG A 64 4.50 16.79 -1.97
N TYR A 65 5.35 17.09 -1.01
CA TYR A 65 6.63 17.75 -1.27
C TYR A 65 7.60 16.81 -2.01
N ILE A 66 7.72 15.54 -1.59
CA ILE A 66 8.48 14.48 -2.30
C ILE A 66 8.07 14.42 -3.77
N VAL A 67 6.76 14.32 -4.03
CA VAL A 67 6.22 14.22 -5.39
C VAL A 67 6.52 15.49 -6.20
N ARG A 68 6.48 16.66 -5.57
CA ARG A 68 6.79 17.93 -6.25
C ARG A 68 8.25 18.00 -6.66
N LEU A 69 9.18 17.59 -5.78
CA LEU A 69 10.62 17.58 -6.09
C LEU A 69 10.93 16.64 -7.25
N ALA A 70 10.41 15.40 -7.20
CA ALA A 70 10.61 14.43 -8.26
C ALA A 70 9.99 14.84 -9.61
N LYS A 71 8.92 15.66 -9.61
CA LYS A 71 8.36 16.23 -10.84
C LYS A 71 9.16 17.41 -11.37
N ARG A 72 9.73 18.22 -10.48
CA ARG A 72 10.57 19.37 -10.83
C ARG A 72 11.88 18.91 -11.46
N ASP A 73 12.52 17.92 -10.85
CA ASP A 73 13.75 17.30 -11.35
C ASP A 73 13.59 15.76 -11.38
N PRO A 74 13.31 15.18 -12.56
CA PRO A 74 13.13 13.74 -12.71
C PRO A 74 14.38 12.90 -12.47
N PHE A 75 15.57 13.51 -12.44
CA PHE A 75 16.84 12.82 -12.21
C PHE A 75 17.28 12.84 -10.75
N LEU A 76 16.52 13.52 -9.90
CA LEU A 76 16.81 13.64 -8.49
C LEU A 76 16.68 12.28 -7.78
N THR A 77 17.75 11.85 -7.11
CA THR A 77 17.76 10.55 -6.45
C THR A 77 16.97 10.58 -5.15
N SER A 78 16.52 9.41 -4.68
CA SER A 78 15.82 9.30 -3.40
C SER A 78 16.65 9.74 -2.19
N VAL A 79 17.99 9.68 -2.29
CA VAL A 79 18.92 10.18 -1.25
C VAL A 79 18.98 11.71 -1.29
N ASN A 80 19.04 12.31 -2.48
CA ASN A 80 19.04 13.77 -2.61
C ASN A 80 17.72 14.37 -2.12
N ILE A 81 16.59 13.74 -2.45
CA ILE A 81 15.27 14.12 -1.92
C ILE A 81 15.24 13.98 -0.40
N LEU A 82 15.89 12.96 0.19
CA LEU A 82 15.96 12.82 1.64
C LEU A 82 16.70 13.99 2.29
N ASN A 83 17.86 14.35 1.73
CA ASN A 83 18.69 15.43 2.21
C ASN A 83 17.94 16.77 2.18
N GLU A 84 17.11 17.01 1.17
CA GLU A 84 16.31 18.22 1.05
C GLU A 84 15.15 18.28 2.06
N ILE A 85 14.57 17.13 2.42
CA ILE A 85 13.35 17.08 3.25
C ILE A 85 13.66 17.06 4.76
N SER A 86 14.94 16.89 5.16
CA SER A 86 15.41 16.95 6.56
C SER A 86 14.50 16.21 7.56
N THR A 87 14.05 15.00 7.20
CA THR A 87 13.14 14.19 8.03
C THR A 87 13.80 12.90 8.48
N ASN A 88 13.36 12.35 9.63
CA ASN A 88 13.80 11.04 10.14
C ASN A 88 13.16 9.86 9.37
N MET A 89 13.27 9.90 8.04
CA MET A 89 12.80 8.87 7.13
C MET A 89 13.98 8.21 6.43
N GLY A 90 13.86 6.92 6.10
CA GLY A 90 14.87 6.26 5.27
C GLY A 90 14.64 6.55 3.78
N SER A 91 15.70 6.58 2.98
CA SER A 91 15.64 6.75 1.51
C SER A 91 14.70 5.75 0.83
N ARG A 92 14.66 4.50 1.32
CA ARG A 92 13.72 3.46 0.86
C ARG A 92 12.25 3.85 1.03
N THR A 93 11.92 4.64 2.07
CA THR A 93 10.55 5.13 2.29
C THR A 93 10.16 6.14 1.20
N ILE A 94 11.09 7.02 0.81
CA ILE A 94 10.91 7.96 -0.30
C ILE A 94 10.73 7.21 -1.61
N ARG A 95 11.57 6.21 -1.91
CA ARG A 95 11.43 5.36 -3.11
C ARG A 95 10.04 4.71 -3.18
N ARG A 96 9.57 4.10 -2.09
CA ARG A 96 8.21 3.53 -2.01
C ARG A 96 7.13 4.59 -2.18
N ASN A 97 7.33 5.79 -1.64
CA ASN A 97 6.39 6.89 -1.83
C ASN A 97 6.27 7.28 -3.31
N LEU A 98 7.40 7.43 -4.00
CA LEU A 98 7.46 7.74 -5.43
C LEU A 98 6.77 6.65 -6.26
N GLN A 99 7.07 5.38 -6.00
CA GLN A 99 6.42 4.24 -6.68
C GLN A 99 4.90 4.22 -6.47
N ASN A 100 4.42 4.45 -5.24
CA ASN A 100 2.99 4.54 -4.95
C ASN A 100 2.30 5.71 -5.68
N ASN A 101 3.05 6.72 -6.09
CA ASN A 101 2.58 7.86 -6.89
C ASN A 101 2.88 7.69 -8.39
N ASN A 102 3.20 6.48 -8.85
CA ASN A 102 3.55 6.16 -10.25
C ASN A 102 4.77 6.95 -10.79
N LEU A 103 5.65 7.41 -9.90
CA LEU A 103 6.93 8.03 -10.26
C LEU A 103 8.03 6.98 -10.15
N ASN A 104 8.13 6.17 -11.20
CA ASN A 104 9.15 5.12 -11.29
C ASN A 104 10.48 5.68 -11.79
N GLU A 105 11.54 4.90 -11.56
CA GLU A 105 12.87 5.18 -12.10
C GLU A 105 12.80 5.35 -13.62
N ARG A 106 13.38 6.44 -14.12
CA ARG A 106 13.48 6.72 -15.55
C ARG A 106 14.89 6.41 -16.00
N SER A 107 15.01 5.57 -17.01
CA SER A 107 16.26 5.46 -17.76
C SER A 107 16.28 6.56 -18.82
N ALA A 108 17.42 7.23 -18.98
CA ALA A 108 17.59 8.20 -20.05
C ALA A 108 17.46 7.47 -21.40
N ARG A 109 16.61 7.98 -22.29
CA ARG A 109 16.53 7.48 -23.65
C ARG A 109 17.79 7.93 -24.40
N LYS A 110 18.47 7.02 -25.07
CA LYS A 110 19.51 7.38 -26.04
C LYS A 110 18.85 8.13 -27.19
N VAL A 111 19.19 9.41 -27.35
CA VAL A 111 18.72 10.25 -28.45
C VAL A 111 19.91 10.67 -29.30
N PRO A 112 19.77 10.78 -30.63
CA PRO A 112 20.83 11.31 -31.47
C PRO A 112 21.18 12.74 -31.04
N CYS A 113 22.48 13.05 -31.00
CA CYS A 113 22.97 14.39 -30.75
C CYS A 113 22.78 15.25 -32.01
N LEU A 114 21.55 15.66 -32.29
CA LEU A 114 21.25 16.50 -33.46
C LEU A 114 21.70 17.93 -33.22
N SER A 115 22.31 18.53 -34.25
CA SER A 115 22.55 19.98 -34.26
C SER A 115 21.22 20.73 -34.29
N LYS A 116 21.21 21.96 -33.75
CA LYS A 116 20.00 22.82 -33.75
C LYS A 116 19.43 23.06 -35.15
N LYS A 117 20.27 23.07 -36.19
CA LYS A 117 19.85 23.25 -37.59
C LYS A 117 19.07 22.02 -38.08
N ILE A 118 19.61 20.82 -37.86
CA ILE A 118 18.96 19.57 -38.29
C ILE A 118 17.62 19.38 -37.57
N SER A 119 17.60 19.62 -36.25
CA SER A 119 16.36 19.53 -35.47
C SER A 119 15.27 20.49 -35.96
N LYS A 120 15.63 21.72 -36.36
CA LYS A 120 14.69 22.69 -36.94
C LYS A 120 14.14 22.20 -38.28
N ASN A 121 15.01 21.77 -39.18
CA ASN A 121 14.63 21.26 -40.50
C ASN A 121 13.72 20.03 -40.40
N GLU A 122 14.00 19.10 -39.49
CA GLU A 122 13.12 17.95 -39.23
C GLU A 122 11.75 18.40 -38.70
N SER A 123 11.72 19.40 -37.82
CA SER A 123 10.47 19.89 -37.25
C SER A 123 9.62 20.68 -38.25
N SER A 124 10.21 21.38 -39.22
CA SER A 124 9.47 22.01 -40.33
C SER A 124 8.95 20.96 -41.30
N PHE A 125 9.79 20.00 -41.71
CA PHE A 125 9.37 18.89 -42.58
C PHE A 125 8.19 18.11 -42.01
N ARG A 126 8.16 17.87 -40.69
CA ARG A 126 7.03 17.20 -40.01
C ARG A 126 5.73 18.02 -39.95
N LYS A 127 5.80 19.35 -40.09
CA LYS A 127 4.61 20.22 -40.07
C LYS A 127 3.96 20.36 -41.45
N ASP A 128 4.75 20.14 -42.50
CA ASP A 128 4.31 20.25 -43.90
C ASP A 128 3.73 18.92 -44.43
N MET A 129 3.74 17.85 -43.61
CA MET A 129 3.09 16.55 -43.84
C MET A 129 1.75 16.48 -43.13
#